data_AF-A0A372R101-F1
#
_entry.id   AF-A0A372R101-F1
#
_cell.length_a   1.000
_cell.length_b   1.000
_cell.length_c   1.000
_cell.angle_alpha   90.00
_cell.angle_beta   90.00
_cell.angle_gamma   90.00
#
_symmetry.space_group_name_H-M   'P 1'
#
loop_
_entity.id
_entity.type
_entity.pdbx_description
1 polymer ?
#
loop_
_entity_poly.entity_id
_entity_poly.type
_entity_poly.pdbx_seq_one_letter_code
_entity_poly.pdbx_strand_id
1 'polypeptide(L)'
;MDGITDKRKIQIRKNSTQYIYQNNTLFKKTKDGIRKVILHEQVKPILYHFHTDMSGAHLGMDAIIGKIKDRYYWSQLGEDVKEYKNLRYLLKNRTY
;
A
#
# COMPACT_ATOMS: atom_id res chain seq x y z
N MET A 1 3.09 3.14 34.98
CA MET A 1 2.73 2.53 33.69
C MET A 1 1.39 3.10 33.28
N ASP A 2 1.39 4.10 32.40
CA ASP A 2 0.18 4.84 32.01
C ASP A 2 -0.68 3.97 31.09
N GLY A 3 -1.69 3.32 31.68
CA GLY A 3 -2.66 2.53 30.95
C GLY A 3 -3.37 3.42 29.92
N ILE A 4 -3.52 2.91 28.70
CA ILE A 4 -4.23 3.56 27.60
C ILE A 4 -5.54 4.17 28.14
N THR A 5 -5.60 5.50 28.19
CA THR A 5 -6.74 6.26 28.72
C THR A 5 -8.03 5.87 28.00
N ASP A 6 -9.18 5.88 28.66
CA ASP A 6 -10.44 5.39 28.08
C ASP A 6 -10.84 6.10 26.77
N LYS A 7 -10.46 7.38 26.61
CA LYS A 7 -10.57 8.13 25.35
C LYS A 7 -9.85 7.44 24.19
N ARG A 8 -8.65 6.91 24.42
CA ARG A 8 -7.83 6.23 23.41
C ARG A 8 -8.37 4.84 23.09
N LYS A 9 -8.94 4.12 24.07
CA LYS A 9 -9.67 2.86 23.81
C LYS A 9 -10.88 3.08 22.92
N ILE A 10 -11.67 4.13 23.18
CA ILE A 10 -12.83 4.51 22.36
C ILE A 10 -12.40 4.86 20.94
N GLN A 11 -11.32 5.64 20.81
CA GLN A 11 -10.79 6.02 19.50
C GLN A 11 -10.26 4.81 18.70
N ILE A 12 -9.56 3.88 19.36
CA ILE A 12 -9.11 2.63 18.73
C ILE A 12 -10.33 1.84 18.24
N ARG A 13 -11.34 1.62 19.09
CA ARG A 13 -12.57 0.89 18.70
C ARG A 13 -13.25 1.55 17.50
N LYS A 14 -13.42 2.86 17.53
CA LYS A 14 -14.02 3.62 16.42
C LYS A 14 -13.22 3.44 15.12
N ASN A 15 -11.89 3.51 15.19
CA ASN A 15 -11.02 3.34 14.03
C ASN A 15 -10.99 1.88 13.53
N SER A 16 -11.06 0.90 14.43
CA SER A 16 -11.06 -0.53 14.09
C SER A 16 -12.27 -0.95 13.27
N THR A 17 -13.42 -0.28 13.39
CA THR A 17 -14.62 -0.57 12.56
C THR A 17 -14.37 -0.43 11.05
N GLN A 18 -13.33 0.30 10.66
CA GLN A 18 -12.91 0.48 9.27
C GLN A 18 -12.08 -0.69 8.76
N TYR A 19 -11.72 -1.65 9.61
CA TYR A 19 -10.89 -2.79 9.25
C TYR A 19 -11.66 -4.09 9.34
N ILE A 20 -11.37 -5.00 8.42
CA ILE A 20 -11.91 -6.36 8.37
C ILE A 20 -10.71 -7.30 8.36
N TYR A 21 -10.68 -8.27 9.26
CA TYR A 21 -9.66 -9.31 9.27
C TYR A 21 -10.30 -10.63 8.85
N GLN A 22 -9.85 -11.19 7.73
CA GLN A 22 -10.39 -12.44 7.16
C GLN A 22 -9.28 -13.18 6.41
N ASN A 23 -9.25 -14.51 6.52
CA ASN A 23 -8.30 -15.37 5.81
C ASN A 23 -6.84 -14.91 5.99
N ASN A 24 -6.47 -14.62 7.25
CA ASN A 24 -5.14 -14.12 7.62
C ASN A 24 -4.74 -12.81 6.93
N THR A 25 -5.71 -12.07 6.40
CA THR A 25 -5.52 -10.84 5.63
C THR A 25 -6.32 -9.70 6.25
N LEU A 26 -5.68 -8.54 6.41
CA LEU A 26 -6.32 -7.33 6.86
C LEU A 26 -6.82 -6.54 5.64
N PHE A 27 -8.04 -6.04 5.71
CA PHE A 27 -8.66 -5.18 4.72
C PHE A 27 -9.12 -3.89 5.38
N LYS A 28 -9.12 -2.80 4.61
CA LYS A 28 -9.64 -1.51 5.02
C LYS A 28 -10.84 -1.13 4.17
N LYS A 29 -11.95 -0.78 4.83
CA LYS A 29 -13.09 -0.09 4.24
C LYS A 29 -12.70 1.34 3.93
N THR A 30 -12.72 1.68 2.65
CA THR A 30 -12.56 3.04 2.13
C THR A 30 -13.90 3.53 1.58
N LYS A 31 -14.00 4.82 1.25
CA LYS A 31 -15.21 5.35 0.59
C LYS A 31 -15.49 4.65 -0.74
N ASP A 32 -14.44 4.24 -1.44
CA ASP A 32 -14.50 3.65 -2.78
C ASP A 32 -14.54 2.11 -2.77
N GLY A 33 -14.63 1.48 -1.60
CA GLY A 33 -14.68 0.02 -1.47
C GLY A 33 -13.68 -0.56 -0.47
N ILE A 34 -13.50 -1.87 -0.52
CA ILE A 34 -12.65 -2.62 0.41
C ILE A 34 -11.29 -2.86 -0.25
N ARG A 35 -10.20 -2.49 0.43
CA ARG A 35 -8.84 -2.61 -0.07
C ARG A 35 -8.00 -3.49 0.84
N LYS A 36 -7.16 -4.35 0.27
CA LYS A 36 -6.25 -5.19 1.06
C LYS A 36 -5.15 -4.34 1.68
N VAL A 37 -4.97 -4.42 3.00
CA VAL A 37 -3.88 -3.72 3.68
C VAL A 37 -2.58 -4.44 3.39
N ILE A 38 -1.58 -3.69 2.94
CA ILE A 38 -0.22 -4.20 2.71
C ILE A 38 0.78 -3.46 3.60
N LEU A 39 1.82 -4.18 4.00
CA LEU A 39 2.95 -3.64 4.75
C LEU A 39 3.92 -2.95 3.80
N HIS A 40 4.72 -2.01 4.31
CA HIS A 40 5.75 -1.29 3.55
C HIS A 40 6.69 -2.24 2.80
N GLU A 41 7.16 -3.29 3.47
CA GLU A 41 8.00 -4.36 2.92
C GLU A 41 7.35 -5.13 1.76
N GLN A 42 6.02 -5.18 1.69
CA GLN A 42 5.28 -5.80 0.57
C GLN A 42 5.10 -4.85 -0.62
N VAL A 43 5.31 -3.55 -0.45
CA VAL A 43 5.14 -2.55 -1.52
C VAL A 43 6.14 -2.77 -2.66
N LYS A 44 7.42 -2.97 -2.34
CA LYS A 44 8.50 -3.20 -3.33
C LYS A 44 8.23 -4.41 -4.23
N PRO A 45 7.93 -5.62 -3.73
CA PRO A 45 7.66 -6.78 -4.58
C PRO A 45 6.37 -6.63 -5.39
N ILE A 46 5.30 -6.01 -4.83
CA ILE A 46 4.07 -5.75 -5.58
C ILE A 46 4.35 -4.77 -6.73
N LEU A 47 5.07 -3.68 -6.48
CA LEU A 47 5.46 -2.72 -7.53
C LEU A 47 6.32 -3.35 -8.61
N TYR A 48 7.31 -4.17 -8.23
CA TYR A 48 8.16 -4.89 -9.19
C TYR A 48 7.34 -5.84 -10.06
N HIS A 49 6.40 -6.59 -9.47
CA HIS A 49 5.52 -7.49 -10.22
C HIS A 49 4.65 -6.71 -11.22
N PHE A 50 4.01 -5.62 -10.78
CA PHE A 50 3.23 -4.77 -11.69
C PHE A 50 4.09 -4.12 -12.77
N HIS A 51 5.31 -3.69 -12.45
CA HIS A 51 6.22 -3.10 -13.44
C HIS A 51 6.69 -4.13 -14.47
N THR A 52 7.09 -5.32 -14.04
CA THR A 52 7.58 -6.39 -14.94
C THR A 52 6.47 -6.93 -15.83
N ASP A 53 5.31 -7.24 -15.24
CA ASP A 53 4.12 -7.72 -15.96
C ASP A 53 3.58 -6.66 -16.93
N MET A 54 3.58 -5.39 -16.51
CA MET A 54 3.15 -4.29 -17.37
C MET A 54 4.25 -3.72 -18.25
N SER A 55 5.51 -4.21 -18.22
CA SER A 55 6.57 -3.67 -19.11
C SER A 55 6.23 -3.85 -20.60
N GLY A 56 5.35 -4.80 -20.94
CA GLY A 56 4.81 -4.96 -22.30
C GLY A 56 3.71 -3.96 -22.69
N ALA A 57 3.09 -3.28 -21.72
CA ALA A 57 2.13 -2.22 -21.94
C ALA A 57 2.80 -0.90 -21.54
N HIS A 58 2.84 0.12 -22.39
CA HIS A 58 3.44 1.44 -22.07
C HIS A 58 2.63 2.23 -20.99
N LEU A 59 2.20 1.58 -19.92
CA LEU A 59 1.49 2.16 -18.79
C LEU A 59 2.48 2.98 -17.98
N GLY A 60 2.27 4.30 -18.01
CA GLY A 60 2.97 5.24 -17.14
C GLY A 60 2.81 4.86 -15.67
N MET A 61 3.78 5.29 -14.86
CA MET A 61 3.83 4.96 -13.43
C MET A 61 2.56 5.36 -12.66
N ASP A 62 1.93 6.47 -13.06
CA ASP A 62 0.68 6.93 -12.44
C ASP A 62 -0.46 5.93 -12.63
N ALA A 63 -0.48 5.20 -13.75
CA ALA A 63 -1.44 4.13 -14.00
C ALA A 63 -1.17 2.91 -13.12
N ILE A 64 0.10 2.53 -12.93
CA ILE A 64 0.49 1.43 -12.03
C ILE A 64 0.12 1.77 -10.58
N ILE A 65 0.48 2.97 -10.13
CA ILE A 65 0.13 3.46 -8.79
C ILE A 65 -1.39 3.53 -8.63
N GLY A 66 -2.12 3.98 -9.64
CA GLY A 66 -3.59 3.98 -9.66
C GLY A 66 -4.16 2.58 -9.45
N LYS A 67 -3.68 1.58 -10.20
CA LYS A 67 -4.09 0.17 -10.06
C LYS A 67 -3.75 -0.43 -8.70
N ILE A 68 -2.58 -0.09 -8.16
CA ILE A 68 -2.19 -0.56 -6.82
C ILE A 68 -3.07 0.09 -5.77
N LYS A 69 -3.33 1.40 -5.86
CA LYS A 69 -4.24 2.08 -4.95
C LYS A 69 -5.61 1.44 -4.98
N ASP A 70 -6.16 1.18 -6.17
CA ASP A 70 -7.48 0.56 -6.33
C ASP A 70 -7.63 -0.74 -5.53
N ARG A 71 -6.57 -1.57 -5.50
CA ARG A 71 -6.59 -2.90 -4.87
C ARG A 71 -6.06 -2.93 -3.44
N TYR A 72 -5.13 -2.04 -3.10
CA TYR A 72 -4.35 -2.09 -1.88
C TYR A 72 -4.46 -0.77 -1.10
N TYR A 73 -4.58 -0.91 0.22
CA TYR A 73 -4.44 0.20 1.14
C TYR A 73 -3.07 0.13 1.81
N TRP A 74 -2.33 1.24 1.74
CA TRP A 74 -1.06 1.37 2.42
C TRP A 74 -0.91 2.81 2.93
N SER A 75 -0.63 2.97 4.23
CA SER A 75 -0.71 4.27 4.90
C SER A 75 0.45 5.22 4.57
N GLN A 76 1.60 4.69 4.15
CA GLN A 76 2.84 5.46 3.85
C GLN A 76 3.04 5.76 2.36
N LEU A 77 1.94 5.85 1.61
CA LEU A 77 1.97 5.94 0.14
C LEU A 77 2.72 7.12 -0.45
N GLY A 78 2.62 8.29 0.17
CA GLY A 78 3.33 9.46 -0.32
C GLY A 78 4.86 9.33 -0.18
N GLU A 79 5.32 8.72 0.90
CA GLU A 79 6.75 8.61 1.24
C GLU A 79 7.41 7.51 0.41
N ASP A 80 6.78 6.35 0.30
CA ASP A 80 7.32 5.19 -0.42
C ASP A 80 7.39 5.43 -1.94
N VAL A 81 6.43 6.18 -2.50
CA VAL A 81 6.44 6.54 -3.93
C VAL A 81 7.64 7.45 -4.26
N LYS A 82 8.07 8.31 -3.32
CA LYS A 82 9.28 9.15 -3.51
C LYS A 82 10.54 8.30 -3.49
N GLU A 83 10.66 7.36 -2.55
CA GLU A 83 11.77 6.40 -2.52
C GLU A 83 11.80 5.53 -3.78
N TYR A 84 10.63 5.17 -4.31
CA TYR A 84 10.53 4.37 -5.53
C TYR A 84 10.99 5.09 -6.81
N LYS A 85 10.87 6.42 -6.90
CA LYS A 85 11.49 7.17 -8.02
C LYS A 85 13.00 6.92 -8.09
N ASN A 86 13.66 6.77 -6.94
CA ASN A 86 15.08 6.41 -6.88
C ASN A 86 15.31 4.94 -7.26
N LEU A 87 14.42 4.03 -6.86
CA LEU A 87 14.48 2.61 -7.26
C LEU A 87 14.37 2.45 -8.79
N ARG A 88 13.54 3.26 -9.46
CA ARG A 88 13.42 3.31 -10.93
C ARG A 88 14.75 3.65 -11.61
N TYR A 89 15.51 4.61 -11.07
CA TYR A 89 16.84 4.94 -11.59
C TYR A 89 17.79 3.74 -11.46
N LEU A 90 17.72 3.01 -10.35
CA LEU A 90 18.55 1.83 -10.13
C LEU A 90 18.18 0.66 -11.06
N LEU A 91 16.89 0.42 -11.30
CA LEU A 91 16.43 -0.67 -12.17
C LEU A 91 16.70 -0.40 -13.65
N LYS A 92 16.61 0.86 -14.10
CA LYS A 92 17.03 1.26 -15.46
C LYS A 92 18.54 1.12 -15.70
N ASN A 93 19.36 1.20 -14.65
CA ASN A 93 20.82 1.12 -14.72
C ASN A 93 21.38 -0.28 -14.39
N ARG A 94 20.51 -1.28 -14.17
CA ARG A 94 20.87 -2.67 -13.82
C ARG A 94 20.65 -3.65 -14.98
N THR A 95 20.20 -3.18 -16.14
CA THR A 95 20.29 -3.93 -17.39
C THR A 95 21.68 -3.70 -17.98
N TYR A 96 22.61 -4.59 -17.65
CA TYR A 96 23.83 -4.88 -18.42
C TYR A 96 23.72 -6.32 -18.92
#